data_AF-A0AAD1VWP2-F1
#
_entry.id   AF-A0AAD1VWP2-F1
#
_cell.length_a   1.000
_cell.length_b   1.000
_cell.length_c   1.000
_cell.angle_alpha   90.00
_cell.angle_beta   90.00
_cell.angle_gamma   90.00
#
_symmetry.space_group_name_H-M   'P 1'
#
loop_
_entity.id
_entity.type
_entity.pdbx_description
1 polymer ?
#
loop_
_entity_poly.entity_id
_entity_poly.type
_entity_poly.pdbx_seq_one_letter_code
_entity_poly.pdbx_strand_id
1 'polypeptide(L)'
;MAFPNVQTYYQAAVLTPLLTHLVRINQPQWVHLENLAVKPFATNILIWLHKTNRPTTPLLPIQVQLALQIWDKHRRKFETANPLSMATPIEAITYCIPTFHATPWKGKGISHLAQVFESGKLMSFDRLNTIFNLPHISQYSYIQLKSFLHTRNKDSRIRYWEDTQKIIADTTTIQLPLDPKTFLLLDIPRETPTQARKLMYHVLLTAQKLIARLWKTTEAPSIPALIQDIDNQAIYETSFSKAQNNTKCSGSTWEQWRAWRNANEQHVPTNNLTKHNS
;
A
#
# COMPACT_ATOMS: atom_id res chain seq x y z
N MET A 1 11.07 -10.08 -30.61
CA MET A 1 11.62 -9.79 -29.27
C MET A 1 11.50 -8.30 -29.04
N ALA A 2 10.67 -7.85 -28.10
CA ALA A 2 10.52 -6.42 -27.82
C ALA A 2 11.79 -5.88 -27.14
N PHE A 3 12.28 -4.72 -27.57
CA PHE A 3 13.48 -4.11 -27.00
C PHE A 3 13.19 -3.66 -25.54
N PRO A 4 13.98 -4.07 -24.54
CA PRO A 4 13.78 -3.60 -23.17
C PRO A 4 13.99 -2.09 -23.09
N ASN A 5 13.11 -1.40 -22.35
CA ASN A 5 13.18 0.05 -22.19
C ASN A 5 14.50 0.44 -21.49
N VAL A 6 15.39 1.09 -22.25
CA VAL A 6 16.73 1.52 -21.79
C VAL A 6 16.64 2.41 -20.55
N GLN A 7 15.59 3.22 -20.42
CA GLN A 7 15.37 4.07 -19.25
C GLN A 7 15.10 3.26 -17.98
N THR A 8 14.32 2.17 -18.10
CA THR A 8 14.03 1.28 -16.96
C THR A 8 15.29 0.54 -16.53
N TYR A 9 16.12 0.12 -17.48
CA TYR A 9 17.39 -0.54 -17.19
C TYR A 9 18.37 0.41 -16.49
N TYR A 10 18.48 1.65 -16.96
CA TYR A 10 19.29 2.68 -16.31
C TYR A 10 18.83 2.95 -14.87
N GLN A 11 17.51 3.11 -14.65
CA GLN A 11 16.95 3.30 -13.31
C GLN A 11 17.26 2.12 -12.39
N ALA A 12 17.12 0.89 -12.89
CA ALA A 12 17.46 -0.31 -12.13
C ALA A 12 18.95 -0.32 -11.75
N ALA A 13 19.85 -0.04 -12.70
CA ALA A 13 21.29 -0.01 -12.46
C ALA A 13 21.70 1.01 -11.39
N VAL A 14 21.09 2.20 -11.40
CA VAL A 14 21.39 3.24 -10.39
C VAL A 14 20.81 2.88 -9.00
N LEU A 15 19.71 2.13 -8.94
CA LEU A 15 19.13 1.68 -7.67
C LEU A 15 19.83 0.46 -7.07
N THR A 16 20.52 -0.37 -7.88
CA THR A 16 21.24 -1.56 -7.41
C THR A 16 22.23 -1.25 -6.27
N PRO A 17 23.09 -0.21 -6.35
CA PRO A 17 23.93 0.21 -5.22
C PRO A 17 23.15 0.47 -3.92
N LEU A 18 21.98 1.13 -3.98
CA LEU A 18 21.16 1.34 -2.79
C LEU A 18 20.62 0.03 -2.19
N LEU A 19 20.27 -0.93 -3.04
CA LEU A 19 19.84 -2.24 -2.58
C LEU A 19 20.97 -3.00 -1.87
N THR A 20 22.22 -2.85 -2.33
CA THR A 20 23.38 -3.45 -1.64
C THR A 20 23.60 -2.86 -0.24
N HIS A 21 23.18 -1.62 0.02
CA HIS A 21 23.18 -1.04 1.36
C HIS A 21 22.11 -1.63 2.28
N LEU A 22 20.99 -2.12 1.73
CA LEU A 22 19.92 -2.76 2.49
C LEU A 22 20.25 -4.23 2.82
N VAL A 23 20.97 -4.92 1.94
CA VAL A 23 21.35 -6.32 2.10
C VAL A 23 22.67 -6.42 2.88
N ARG A 24 22.69 -7.22 3.95
CA ARG A 24 23.89 -7.42 4.80
C ARG A 24 24.84 -8.51 4.28
N ILE A 25 24.43 -9.26 3.26
CA ILE A 25 25.16 -10.40 2.72
C ILE A 25 26.09 -9.91 1.60
N ASN A 26 27.39 -10.25 1.68
CA ASN A 26 28.42 -9.93 0.68
C ASN A 26 28.51 -8.43 0.33
N GLN A 27 28.61 -7.57 1.35
CA GLN A 27 28.78 -6.15 1.12
C GLN A 27 30.14 -5.84 0.49
N PRO A 28 30.18 -5.13 -0.65
CA PRO A 28 31.43 -4.74 -1.28
C PRO A 28 32.15 -3.66 -0.47
N GLN A 29 33.48 -3.60 -0.56
CA GLN A 29 34.30 -2.73 0.27
C GLN A 29 33.97 -1.23 0.13
N TRP A 30 33.52 -0.79 -1.05
CA TRP A 30 33.13 0.60 -1.28
C TRP A 30 31.92 1.02 -0.44
N VAL A 31 31.00 0.09 -0.11
CA VAL A 31 29.86 0.36 0.79
C VAL A 31 30.35 0.73 2.18
N HIS A 32 31.45 0.11 2.65
CA HIS A 32 32.06 0.47 3.92
C HIS A 32 32.60 1.90 3.91
N LEU A 33 33.30 2.29 2.83
CA LEU A 33 33.84 3.65 2.66
C LEU A 33 32.72 4.70 2.61
N GLU A 34 31.62 4.42 1.92
CA GLU A 34 30.46 5.31 1.89
C GLU A 34 29.82 5.45 3.27
N ASN A 35 29.66 4.35 4.02
CA ASN A 35 29.13 4.41 5.38
C ASN A 35 30.02 5.21 6.35
N LEU A 36 31.34 5.26 6.13
CA LEU A 36 32.24 6.11 6.90
C LEU A 36 32.04 7.60 6.58
N ALA A 37 31.80 7.93 5.31
CA ALA A 37 31.58 9.31 4.86
C ALA A 37 30.24 9.90 5.34
N VAL A 38 29.23 9.05 5.55
CA VAL A 38 27.83 9.46 5.83
C VAL A 38 27.52 9.57 7.34
N LYS A 39 28.52 9.42 8.22
CA LYS A 39 28.34 9.60 9.67
C LYS A 39 27.74 10.98 9.99
N PRO A 40 26.70 11.06 10.84
CA PRO A 40 26.28 10.07 11.83
C PRO A 40 25.24 9.04 11.33
N PHE A 41 24.77 9.12 10.09
CA PHE A 41 23.70 8.25 9.58
C PHE A 41 24.27 6.98 8.94
N ALA A 42 23.58 5.86 9.11
CA ALA A 42 23.86 4.67 8.32
C ALA A 42 23.16 4.79 6.95
N THR A 43 23.85 4.46 5.86
CA THR A 43 23.33 4.66 4.48
C THR A 43 22.04 3.87 4.24
N ASN A 44 21.86 2.73 4.91
CA ASN A 44 20.65 1.91 4.89
C ASN A 44 19.40 2.58 5.48
N ILE A 45 19.56 3.64 6.28
CA ILE A 45 18.45 4.41 6.88
C ILE A 45 17.95 5.50 5.91
N LEU A 46 18.83 6.04 5.05
CA LEU A 46 18.54 7.21 4.20
C LEU A 46 17.35 6.99 3.24
N ILE A 47 17.16 5.74 2.79
CA ILE A 47 16.09 5.34 1.87
C ILE A 47 14.71 5.50 2.52
N TRP A 48 14.65 5.36 3.85
CA TRP A 48 13.42 5.41 4.64
C TRP A 48 13.11 6.82 5.15
N LEU A 49 14.10 7.70 5.20
CA LEU A 49 13.93 9.09 5.62
C LEU A 49 13.13 9.91 4.61
N HIS A 50 12.32 10.83 5.13
CA HIS A 50 11.70 11.89 4.33
C HIS A 50 12.77 12.86 3.79
N LYS A 51 12.54 13.45 2.62
CA LYS A 51 13.51 14.33 1.94
C LYS A 51 14.01 15.48 2.82
N THR A 52 13.17 15.98 3.73
CA THR A 52 13.48 17.08 4.66
C THR A 52 14.46 16.69 5.76
N ASN A 53 14.54 15.41 6.11
CA ASN A 53 15.32 14.90 7.24
C ASN A 53 16.66 14.31 6.78
N ARG A 54 16.95 14.36 5.47
CA ARG A 54 18.22 13.90 4.92
C ARG A 54 19.27 15.00 5.06
N PRO A 55 20.53 14.65 5.34
CA PRO A 55 21.59 15.65 5.40
C PRO A 55 21.74 16.32 4.04
N THR A 56 21.59 17.64 3.99
CA THR A 56 21.84 18.43 2.78
C THR A 56 23.35 18.60 2.62
N THR A 57 23.83 18.38 1.40
CA THR A 57 25.23 18.34 0.95
C THR A 57 26.13 19.44 1.54
N PRO A 58 27.34 19.05 2.00
CA PRO A 58 28.35 18.39 1.15
C PRO A 58 28.71 16.91 1.48
N LEU A 59 28.13 16.27 2.50
CA LEU A 59 28.65 14.99 3.02
C LEU A 59 28.24 13.69 2.28
N LEU A 60 27.25 13.74 1.37
CA LEU A 60 26.74 12.51 0.72
C LEU A 60 27.50 12.20 -0.57
N PRO A 61 27.90 10.94 -0.83
CA PRO A 61 28.41 10.52 -2.12
C PRO A 61 27.41 10.78 -3.27
N ILE A 62 27.90 11.21 -4.44
CA ILE A 62 27.07 11.59 -5.60
C ILE A 62 26.16 10.42 -6.04
N GLN A 63 26.69 9.19 -6.02
CA GLN A 63 25.95 7.98 -6.39
C GLN A 63 24.72 7.76 -5.51
N VAL A 64 24.89 7.92 -4.19
CA VAL A 64 23.80 7.79 -3.21
C VAL A 64 22.75 8.89 -3.42
N GLN A 65 23.17 10.12 -3.69
CA GLN A 65 22.23 11.22 -3.96
C GLN A 65 21.38 10.96 -5.20
N LEU A 66 22.00 10.58 -6.31
CA LEU A 66 21.31 10.29 -7.57
C LEU A 66 20.30 9.16 -7.37
N ALA A 67 20.73 8.09 -6.70
CA ALA A 67 19.88 6.95 -6.43
C ALA A 67 18.70 7.30 -5.50
N LEU A 68 18.92 8.15 -4.49
CA LEU A 68 17.84 8.66 -3.62
C LEU A 68 16.84 9.55 -4.38
N GLN A 69 17.30 10.36 -5.34
CA GLN A 69 16.41 11.17 -6.19
C GLN A 69 15.53 10.30 -7.08
N ILE A 70 16.11 9.27 -7.70
CA ILE A 70 15.38 8.29 -8.51
C ILE A 70 14.38 7.53 -7.64
N TRP A 71 14.80 7.09 -6.46
CA TRP A 71 13.93 6.43 -5.48
C TRP A 71 12.73 7.31 -5.11
N ASP A 72 12.94 8.58 -4.79
CA ASP A 72 11.85 9.51 -4.45
C ASP A 72 10.89 9.76 -5.62
N LYS A 73 11.39 9.69 -6.87
CA LYS A 73 10.56 9.78 -8.08
C LYS A 73 9.68 8.54 -8.23
N HIS A 74 10.24 7.34 -8.02
CA HIS A 74 9.48 6.10 -8.03
C HIS A 74 8.46 6.02 -6.90
N ARG A 75 8.84 6.44 -5.69
CA ARG A 75 7.94 6.47 -4.53
C ARG A 75 6.71 7.35 -4.76
N ARG A 76 6.88 8.47 -5.46
CA ARG A 76 5.76 9.33 -5.89
C ARG A 76 4.93 8.68 -6.99
N LYS A 77 5.57 8.08 -7.99
CA LYS A 77 4.89 7.44 -9.13
C LYS A 77 4.02 6.25 -8.72
N PHE A 78 4.49 5.42 -7.79
CA PHE A 78 3.78 4.21 -7.36
C PHE A 78 2.83 4.44 -6.19
N GLU A 79 2.62 5.70 -5.76
CA GLU A 79 1.79 6.06 -4.62
C GLU A 79 2.01 5.16 -3.41
N THR A 80 3.24 4.69 -3.20
CA THR A 80 3.58 3.86 -2.06
C THR A 80 3.54 4.76 -0.84
N ALA A 81 2.33 4.92 -0.28
CA ALA A 81 2.03 5.63 0.94
C ALA A 81 2.68 4.96 2.16
N ASN A 82 3.55 3.97 1.94
CA ASN A 82 4.25 3.18 2.93
C ASN A 82 5.72 3.58 3.13
N PRO A 83 6.03 4.50 4.08
CA PRO A 83 7.39 4.68 4.59
C PRO A 83 7.96 3.45 5.32
N LEU A 84 7.13 2.53 5.79
CA LEU A 84 7.57 1.38 6.58
C LEU A 84 7.37 0.08 5.81
N SER A 85 8.39 -0.30 5.05
CA SER A 85 8.48 -1.66 4.56
C SER A 85 8.83 -2.60 5.71
N MET A 86 8.57 -3.90 5.55
CA MET A 86 9.10 -4.91 6.48
C MET A 86 10.63 -4.88 6.54
N ALA A 87 11.28 -4.43 5.46
CA ALA A 87 12.73 -4.24 5.39
C ALA A 87 13.24 -3.03 6.19
N THR A 88 12.35 -2.14 6.65
CA THR A 88 12.75 -0.90 7.33
C THR A 88 13.50 -1.22 8.64
N PRO A 89 14.72 -0.68 8.82
CA PRO A 89 15.45 -0.80 10.07
C PRO A 89 14.69 -0.15 11.22
N ILE A 90 14.77 -0.72 12.43
CA ILE A 90 14.09 -0.16 13.60
C ILE A 90 14.61 1.23 13.97
N GLU A 91 15.88 1.50 13.69
CA GLU A 91 16.47 2.84 13.82
C GLU A 91 15.81 3.87 12.92
N ALA A 92 15.27 3.48 11.77
CA ALA A 92 14.58 4.41 10.88
C ALA A 92 13.23 4.87 11.48
N ILE A 93 12.66 4.10 12.42
CA ILE A 93 11.36 4.39 13.05
C ILE A 93 11.46 5.59 13.98
N THR A 94 12.62 5.83 14.61
CA THR A 94 12.84 7.01 15.48
C THR A 94 12.64 8.33 14.73
N TYR A 95 12.87 8.34 13.42
CA TYR A 95 12.65 9.51 12.58
C TYR A 95 11.19 9.70 12.17
N CYS A 96 10.39 8.64 12.22
CA CYS A 96 8.95 8.70 12.02
C CYS A 96 8.21 9.01 13.33
N ILE A 97 8.74 8.51 14.45
CA ILE A 97 8.20 8.65 15.79
C ILE A 97 9.33 9.19 16.69
N PRO A 98 9.45 10.51 16.89
CA PRO A 98 10.54 11.12 17.63
C PRO A 98 10.70 10.60 19.07
N THR A 99 9.60 10.12 19.66
CA THR A 99 9.54 9.59 21.03
C THR A 99 9.86 8.10 21.13
N PHE A 100 10.22 7.45 20.02
CA PHE A 100 10.53 6.02 19.98
C PHE A 100 12.00 5.76 20.33
N HIS A 101 12.25 4.85 21.29
CA HIS A 101 13.60 4.50 21.72
C HIS A 101 14.05 3.17 21.09
N ALA A 102 14.84 3.26 20.01
CA ALA A 102 15.34 2.08 19.26
C ALA A 102 16.56 1.39 19.89
N THR A 103 17.26 2.03 20.83
CA THR A 103 18.50 1.50 21.43
C THR A 103 18.32 0.15 22.15
N PRO A 104 17.29 -0.08 22.99
CA PRO A 104 17.12 -1.39 23.64
C PRO A 104 16.70 -2.49 22.65
N TRP A 105 16.08 -2.14 21.52
CA TRP A 105 15.65 -3.11 20.50
C TRP A 105 16.85 -3.59 19.68
N LYS A 106 17.71 -2.66 19.26
CA LYS A 106 18.95 -2.97 18.53
C LYS A 106 19.90 -3.84 19.35
N GLY A 107 20.07 -3.51 20.64
CA GLY A 107 20.93 -4.25 21.56
C GLY A 107 20.51 -5.71 21.78
N LYS A 108 19.24 -6.04 21.52
CA LYS A 108 18.68 -7.40 21.64
C LYS A 108 18.58 -8.14 20.31
N GLY A 109 19.16 -7.57 19.24
CA GLY A 109 19.23 -8.21 17.92
C GLY A 109 18.02 -7.93 17.02
N ILE A 110 17.09 -7.06 17.42
CA ILE A 110 16.00 -6.63 16.54
C ILE A 110 16.53 -5.51 15.64
N SER A 111 16.77 -5.86 14.38
CA SER A 111 17.34 -4.99 13.37
C SER A 111 16.31 -4.43 12.39
N HIS A 112 15.31 -5.24 12.02
CA HIS A 112 14.31 -4.90 11.00
C HIS A 112 12.89 -5.03 11.54
N LEU A 113 11.97 -4.23 11.00
CA LEU A 113 10.56 -4.26 11.36
C LEU A 113 9.94 -5.64 11.10
N ALA A 114 10.38 -6.37 10.07
CA ALA A 114 9.95 -7.73 9.77
C ALA A 114 10.03 -8.67 10.99
N GLN A 115 11.03 -8.50 11.84
CA GLN A 115 11.26 -9.36 13.03
C GLN A 115 10.24 -9.10 14.14
N VAL A 116 9.43 -8.04 14.04
CA VAL A 116 8.35 -7.70 14.98
C VAL A 116 7.00 -8.28 14.52
N PHE A 117 6.94 -8.80 13.28
CA PHE A 117 5.75 -9.40 12.70
C PHE A 117 5.88 -10.91 12.62
N GLU A 118 4.82 -11.62 12.96
CA GLU A 118 4.69 -13.07 12.78
C GLU A 118 3.47 -13.32 11.89
N SER A 119 3.67 -14.02 10.77
CA SER A 119 2.60 -14.31 9.79
C SER A 119 1.81 -13.07 9.34
N GLY A 120 2.50 -11.94 9.15
CA GLY A 120 1.87 -10.68 8.71
C GLY A 120 1.14 -9.90 9.80
N LYS A 121 1.09 -10.39 11.05
CA LYS A 121 0.48 -9.72 12.20
C LYS A 121 1.55 -9.22 13.17
N LEU A 122 1.31 -8.05 13.77
CA LEU A 122 2.17 -7.53 14.83
C LEU A 122 2.10 -8.48 16.05
N MET A 123 3.25 -8.99 16.49
CA MET A 123 3.36 -9.86 17.66
C MET A 123 2.95 -9.12 18.94
N SER A 124 2.39 -9.84 19.93
CA SER A 124 2.16 -9.26 21.26
C SER A 124 3.48 -8.94 21.96
N PHE A 125 3.44 -7.99 22.90
CA PHE A 125 4.63 -7.64 23.67
C PHE A 125 5.17 -8.85 24.46
N ASP A 126 4.28 -9.67 25.03
CA ASP A 126 4.68 -10.88 25.76
C ASP A 126 5.43 -11.86 24.86
N ARG A 127 4.96 -12.05 23.62
CA ARG A 127 5.63 -12.90 22.64
C ARG A 127 6.98 -12.35 22.24
N LEU A 128 7.08 -11.04 21.95
CA LEU A 128 8.35 -10.38 21.67
C LEU A 128 9.33 -10.49 22.84
N ASN A 129 8.83 -10.39 24.07
CA ASN A 129 9.64 -10.55 25.27
C ASN A 129 10.15 -11.99 25.42
N THR A 130 9.32 -13.01 25.11
CA THR A 130 9.80 -14.41 25.14
C THR A 130 10.91 -14.69 24.12
N ILE A 131 10.91 -14.01 22.97
CA ILE A 131 11.86 -14.25 21.88
C ILE A 131 13.15 -13.43 22.07
N PHE A 132 13.02 -12.15 22.42
CA PHE A 132 14.15 -11.20 22.44
C PHE A 132 14.54 -10.74 23.86
N ASN A 133 13.82 -11.15 24.90
CA ASN A 133 14.04 -10.76 26.29
C ASN A 133 14.22 -9.24 26.44
N LEU A 134 13.16 -8.52 26.07
CA LEU A 134 13.11 -7.06 26.00
C LEU A 134 12.80 -6.46 27.38
N PRO A 135 13.46 -5.36 27.78
CA PRO A 135 13.14 -4.68 29.03
C PRO A 135 11.69 -4.20 29.06
N HIS A 136 11.03 -4.25 30.22
CA HIS A 136 9.65 -3.76 30.39
C HIS A 136 9.49 -2.28 29.98
N ILE A 137 10.56 -1.49 30.10
CA ILE A 137 10.61 -0.08 29.65
C ILE A 137 10.32 0.06 28.15
N SER A 138 10.67 -0.94 27.34
CA SER A 138 10.42 -0.95 25.89
C SER A 138 8.95 -1.21 25.50
N GLN A 139 8.09 -1.57 26.48
CA GLN A 139 6.66 -1.76 26.25
C GLN A 139 5.99 -0.49 25.74
N TYR A 140 6.40 0.68 26.26
CA TYR A 140 5.88 1.96 25.79
C TYR A 140 6.25 2.20 24.32
N SER A 141 7.50 1.91 23.93
CA SER A 141 7.94 2.00 22.53
C SER A 141 7.16 1.04 21.61
N TYR A 142 6.82 -0.15 22.11
CA TYR A 142 5.94 -1.09 21.39
C TYR A 142 4.53 -0.52 21.20
N ILE A 143 3.95 0.11 22.23
CA ILE A 143 2.62 0.75 22.14
C ILE A 143 2.65 1.91 21.12
N GLN A 144 3.69 2.74 21.13
CA GLN A 144 3.88 3.82 20.16
C GLN A 144 3.98 3.28 18.73
N LEU A 145 4.73 2.20 18.52
CA LEU A 145 4.82 1.55 17.23
C LEU A 145 3.45 1.01 16.80
N LYS A 146 2.74 0.33 17.71
CA LYS A 146 1.40 -0.22 17.45
C LYS A 146 0.40 0.87 17.11
N SER A 147 0.38 1.98 17.87
CA SER A 147 -0.53 3.10 17.61
C SER A 147 -0.21 3.77 16.28
N PHE A 148 1.07 3.98 15.97
CA PHE A 148 1.51 4.52 14.69
C PHE A 148 1.07 3.66 13.50
N LEU A 149 1.24 2.34 13.61
CA LEU A 149 0.79 1.39 12.59
C LEU A 149 -0.74 1.40 12.46
N HIS A 150 -1.48 1.54 13.56
CA HIS A 150 -2.94 1.54 13.56
C HIS A 150 -3.54 2.84 12.99
N THR A 151 -3.06 4.00 13.42
CA THR A 151 -3.47 5.32 12.89
C THR A 151 -3.26 5.37 11.39
N ARG A 152 -2.15 4.83 10.91
CA ARG A 152 -1.86 4.82 9.49
C ARG A 152 -2.76 3.86 8.68
N ASN A 153 -3.15 2.73 9.25
CA ASN A 153 -4.16 1.86 8.62
C ASN A 153 -5.54 2.57 8.55
N LYS A 154 -5.87 3.40 9.54
CA LYS A 154 -7.09 4.24 9.49
C LYS A 154 -7.07 5.19 8.28
N ASP A 155 -5.93 5.85 8.03
CA ASP A 155 -5.78 6.74 6.86
C ASP A 155 -5.92 5.99 5.53
N SER A 156 -5.41 4.76 5.42
CA SER A 156 -5.59 3.95 4.20
C SER A 156 -7.05 3.54 3.98
N ARG A 157 -7.84 3.37 5.04
CA ARG A 157 -9.27 3.07 4.93
C ARG A 157 -10.09 4.28 4.50
N ILE A 158 -9.69 5.50 4.92
CA ILE A 158 -10.32 6.74 4.44
C ILE A 158 -10.03 6.94 2.96
N ARG A 159 -8.76 6.77 2.55
CA ARG A 159 -8.35 6.82 1.12
C ARG A 159 -9.12 5.83 0.26
N TYR A 160 -9.36 4.62 0.75
CA TYR A 160 -10.18 3.63 0.05
C TYR A 160 -11.60 4.13 -0.24
N TRP A 161 -12.23 4.83 0.71
CA TRP A 161 -13.56 5.41 0.49
C TRP A 161 -13.53 6.59 -0.48
N GLU A 162 -12.48 7.42 -0.43
CA GLU A 162 -12.26 8.50 -1.41
C GLU A 162 -12.09 7.93 -2.83
N ASP A 163 -11.33 6.85 -2.98
CA ASP A 163 -11.14 6.21 -4.28
C ASP A 163 -12.41 5.51 -4.76
N THR A 164 -13.18 4.90 -3.86
CA THR A 164 -14.51 4.35 -4.17
C THR A 164 -15.48 5.46 -4.60
N GLN A 165 -15.43 6.62 -3.94
CA GLN A 165 -16.21 7.81 -4.31
C GLN A 165 -15.84 8.31 -5.71
N LYS A 166 -14.55 8.35 -6.06
CA LYS A 166 -14.10 8.72 -7.42
C LYS A 166 -14.67 7.76 -8.46
N ILE A 167 -14.58 6.45 -8.22
CA ILE A 167 -15.16 5.44 -9.14
C ILE A 167 -16.66 5.68 -9.34
N ILE A 168 -17.40 5.94 -8.26
CA ILE A 168 -18.83 6.25 -8.34
C ILE A 168 -19.06 7.53 -9.13
N ALA A 169 -18.34 8.61 -8.82
CA ALA A 169 -18.46 9.88 -9.51
C ALA A 169 -18.16 9.76 -11.01
N ASP A 170 -17.13 9.00 -11.39
CA ASP A 170 -16.75 8.76 -12.77
C ASP A 170 -17.77 7.88 -13.51
N THR A 171 -18.40 6.92 -12.80
CA THR A 171 -19.34 5.98 -13.42
C THR A 171 -20.74 6.58 -13.56
N THR A 172 -21.21 7.33 -12.57
CA THR A 172 -22.58 7.87 -12.55
C THR A 172 -22.66 9.37 -12.84
N THR A 173 -21.53 10.07 -13.01
CA THR A 173 -21.42 11.55 -13.18
C THR A 173 -22.00 12.38 -12.02
N ILE A 174 -22.32 11.73 -10.89
CA ILE A 174 -22.92 12.35 -9.70
C ILE A 174 -21.86 12.45 -8.61
N GLN A 175 -21.64 13.67 -8.09
CA GLN A 175 -20.77 13.87 -6.93
C GLN A 175 -21.56 13.64 -5.65
N LEU A 176 -21.23 12.58 -4.91
CA LEU A 176 -21.80 12.33 -3.59
C LEU A 176 -20.90 12.92 -2.50
N PRO A 177 -21.46 13.50 -1.42
CA PRO A 177 -20.68 13.89 -0.26
C PRO A 177 -20.15 12.63 0.46
N LEU A 178 -18.94 12.72 1.03
CA LEU A 178 -18.31 11.65 1.81
C LEU A 178 -18.94 11.51 3.21
N ASP A 179 -20.25 11.29 3.26
CA ASP A 179 -21.02 11.13 4.50
C ASP A 179 -21.03 9.65 4.91
N PRO A 180 -20.66 9.32 6.17
CA PRO A 180 -20.81 7.97 6.72
C PRO A 180 -22.21 7.37 6.52
N LYS A 181 -23.27 8.17 6.53
CA LYS A 181 -24.64 7.66 6.31
C LYS A 181 -24.79 7.06 4.91
N THR A 182 -24.28 7.73 3.89
CA THR A 182 -24.40 7.26 2.51
C THR A 182 -23.50 6.06 2.24
N PHE A 183 -22.25 6.09 2.71
CA PHE A 183 -21.26 5.06 2.40
C PHE A 183 -21.37 3.81 3.29
N LEU A 184 -21.78 3.95 4.55
CA LEU A 184 -21.92 2.82 5.49
C LEU A 184 -23.36 2.32 5.63
N LEU A 185 -24.35 3.22 5.60
CA LEU A 185 -25.76 2.83 5.75
C LEU A 185 -26.49 2.69 4.41
N LEU A 186 -25.79 2.92 3.30
CA LEU A 186 -26.34 2.84 1.94
C LEU A 186 -27.54 3.78 1.75
N ASP A 187 -27.55 4.91 2.47
CA ASP A 187 -28.59 5.94 2.37
C ASP A 187 -28.35 6.82 1.13
N ILE A 188 -28.70 6.27 -0.03
CA ILE A 188 -28.49 6.94 -1.32
C ILE A 188 -29.64 7.94 -1.56
N PRO A 189 -29.36 9.21 -1.93
CA PRO A 189 -30.38 10.21 -2.18
C PRO A 189 -31.43 9.73 -3.19
N ARG A 190 -32.71 9.95 -2.87
CA ARG A 190 -33.85 9.49 -3.69
C ARG A 190 -33.94 10.17 -5.06
N GLU A 191 -33.28 11.32 -5.20
CA GLU A 191 -33.17 12.10 -6.43
C GLU A 191 -32.27 11.44 -7.50
N THR A 192 -31.55 10.38 -7.12
CA THR A 192 -30.68 9.65 -8.04
C THR A 192 -31.48 8.79 -9.03
N PRO A 193 -31.08 8.74 -10.32
CA PRO A 193 -31.69 7.85 -11.30
C PRO A 193 -31.68 6.40 -10.81
N THR A 194 -32.77 5.66 -11.03
CA THR A 194 -32.94 4.30 -10.48
C THR A 194 -31.82 3.34 -10.88
N GLN A 195 -31.29 3.50 -12.10
CA GLN A 195 -30.17 2.70 -12.62
C GLN A 195 -28.84 3.04 -11.94
N ALA A 196 -28.51 4.34 -11.83
CA ALA A 196 -27.32 4.81 -11.13
C ALA A 196 -27.35 4.39 -9.65
N ARG A 197 -28.51 4.51 -9.00
CA ARG A 197 -28.71 4.07 -7.61
C ARG A 197 -28.45 2.59 -7.42
N LYS A 198 -28.93 1.73 -8.34
CA LYS A 198 -28.69 0.28 -8.28
C LYS A 198 -27.20 -0.04 -8.43
N LEU A 199 -26.52 0.64 -9.35
CA LEU A 199 -25.08 0.46 -9.53
C LEU A 199 -24.29 0.92 -8.30
N MET A 200 -24.59 2.10 -7.76
CA MET A 200 -23.99 2.61 -6.53
C MET A 200 -24.20 1.67 -5.36
N TYR A 201 -25.40 1.10 -5.23
CA TYR A 201 -25.68 0.11 -4.20
C TYR A 201 -24.77 -1.11 -4.32
N HIS A 202 -24.57 -1.64 -5.54
CA HIS A 202 -23.66 -2.76 -5.75
C HIS A 202 -22.20 -2.41 -5.44
N VAL A 203 -21.72 -1.23 -5.87
CA VAL A 203 -20.35 -0.75 -5.60
C VAL A 203 -20.11 -0.54 -4.10
N LEU A 204 -21.05 0.11 -3.40
CA LEU A 204 -20.90 0.37 -1.96
C LEU A 204 -21.05 -0.93 -1.15
N LEU A 205 -21.97 -1.82 -1.51
CA LEU A 205 -22.15 -3.08 -0.82
C LEU A 205 -20.93 -4.00 -0.99
N THR A 206 -20.33 -4.05 -2.19
CA THR A 206 -19.09 -4.80 -2.42
C THR A 206 -17.92 -4.19 -1.63
N ALA A 207 -17.81 -2.86 -1.59
CA ALA A 207 -16.81 -2.17 -0.77
C ALA A 207 -16.94 -2.49 0.73
N GLN A 208 -18.17 -2.46 1.26
CA GLN A 208 -18.44 -2.85 2.65
C GLN A 208 -18.09 -4.31 2.93
N LYS A 209 -18.46 -5.23 2.03
CA LYS A 209 -18.12 -6.66 2.15
C LYS A 209 -16.61 -6.86 2.18
N LEU A 210 -15.85 -6.13 1.37
CA LEU A 210 -14.41 -6.22 1.30
C LEU A 210 -13.77 -5.74 2.62
N ILE A 211 -14.25 -4.64 3.18
CA ILE A 211 -13.84 -4.17 4.52
C ILE A 211 -14.19 -5.20 5.60
N ALA A 212 -15.41 -5.74 5.57
CA ALA A 212 -15.86 -6.76 6.51
C ALA A 212 -15.07 -8.07 6.36
N ARG A 213 -14.51 -8.37 5.18
CA ARG A 213 -13.60 -9.51 4.98
C ARG A 213 -12.24 -9.24 5.62
N LEU A 214 -11.73 -8.02 5.46
CA LEU A 214 -10.40 -7.60 5.90
C LEU A 214 -10.34 -7.06 7.34
N TRP A 215 -11.46 -6.98 8.06
CA TRP A 215 -11.50 -6.39 9.42
C TRP A 215 -10.61 -7.07 10.46
N LYS A 216 -10.27 -8.37 10.25
CA LYS A 216 -9.35 -9.13 11.11
C LYS A 216 -7.89 -9.08 10.64
N THR A 217 -7.65 -8.63 9.42
CA THR A 217 -6.32 -8.52 8.81
C THR A 217 -5.79 -7.10 8.92
N THR A 218 -4.46 -6.95 8.92
CA THR A 218 -3.78 -5.65 8.92
C THR A 218 -3.69 -5.03 7.53
N GLU A 219 -4.19 -5.71 6.50
CA GLU A 219 -4.15 -5.28 5.10
C GLU A 219 -5.25 -4.28 4.79
N ALA A 220 -4.92 -3.28 3.98
CA ALA A 220 -5.88 -2.29 3.51
C ALA A 220 -6.68 -2.86 2.33
N PRO A 221 -7.98 -2.52 2.21
CA PRO A 221 -8.78 -2.88 1.05
C PRO A 221 -8.18 -2.29 -0.23
N SER A 222 -8.06 -3.12 -1.26
CA SER A 222 -7.42 -2.77 -2.53
C SER A 222 -8.49 -2.47 -3.59
N ILE A 223 -8.34 -1.38 -4.33
CA ILE A 223 -9.25 -0.97 -5.42
C ILE A 223 -9.31 -2.02 -6.55
N PRO A 224 -8.18 -2.60 -7.02
CA PRO A 224 -8.22 -3.73 -7.95
C PRO A 224 -9.09 -4.91 -7.48
N ALA A 225 -9.03 -5.24 -6.18
CA ALA A 225 -9.85 -6.32 -5.62
C ALA A 225 -11.34 -5.93 -5.57
N LEU A 226 -11.67 -4.66 -5.31
CA LEU A 226 -13.03 -4.15 -5.40
C LEU A 226 -13.58 -4.27 -6.83
N ILE A 227 -12.82 -3.83 -7.83
CA ILE A 227 -13.22 -3.91 -9.25
C ILE A 227 -13.47 -5.36 -9.65
N GLN A 228 -12.57 -6.27 -9.28
CA GLN A 228 -12.73 -7.69 -9.55
C GLN A 228 -13.99 -8.29 -8.91
N ASP A 229 -14.29 -7.92 -7.65
CA ASP A 229 -15.49 -8.40 -6.96
C ASP A 229 -16.78 -7.84 -7.60
N ILE A 230 -16.75 -6.60 -8.09
CA ILE A 230 -17.87 -6.01 -8.85
C ILE A 230 -18.06 -6.74 -10.19
N ASP A 231 -16.97 -7.04 -10.92
CA ASP A 231 -17.03 -7.78 -12.18
C ASP A 231 -17.59 -9.20 -11.98
N ASN A 232 -17.14 -9.89 -10.93
CA ASN A 232 -17.68 -11.19 -10.54
C ASN A 232 -19.19 -11.09 -10.29
N GLN A 233 -19.65 -10.06 -9.56
CA GLN A 233 -21.06 -9.85 -9.29
C GLN A 233 -21.87 -9.59 -10.58
N ALA A 234 -21.33 -8.80 -11.51
CA ALA A 234 -21.96 -8.57 -12.81
C ALA A 234 -22.11 -9.88 -13.62
N ILE A 235 -21.10 -10.76 -13.58
CA ILE A 235 -21.13 -12.08 -14.23
C ILE A 235 -22.18 -12.99 -13.58
N TYR A 236 -22.25 -13.02 -12.24
CA TYR A 236 -23.25 -13.80 -11.53
C TYR A 236 -24.68 -13.34 -11.83
N GLU A 237 -24.94 -12.03 -11.81
CA GLU A 237 -26.28 -11.52 -12.07
C GLU A 237 -26.72 -11.73 -13.53
N THR A 238 -25.80 -11.59 -14.48
CA THR A 238 -26.10 -11.83 -15.90
C THR A 238 -26.33 -13.30 -16.21
N SER A 239 -25.53 -14.20 -15.63
CA SER A 239 -25.72 -15.65 -15.77
C SER A 239 -27.03 -16.11 -15.12
N PHE A 240 -27.36 -15.59 -13.94
CA PHE A 240 -28.63 -15.85 -13.26
C PHE A 240 -29.85 -15.34 -14.05
N SER A 241 -29.77 -14.12 -14.59
CA SER A 241 -30.85 -13.53 -15.40
C SER A 241 -31.12 -14.33 -16.68
N LYS A 242 -30.07 -14.91 -17.28
CA LYS A 242 -30.18 -15.82 -18.44
C LYS A 242 -30.86 -17.13 -18.07
N ALA A 243 -30.55 -17.70 -16.91
CA ALA A 243 -31.21 -18.92 -16.43
C ALA A 243 -32.71 -18.75 -16.17
N GLN A 244 -33.15 -17.53 -15.83
CA GLN A 244 -34.56 -17.20 -15.54
C GLN A 244 -35.34 -16.63 -16.73
N ASN A 245 -34.78 -16.58 -17.95
CA ASN A 245 -35.40 -15.95 -19.14
C ASN A 245 -35.84 -14.48 -18.92
N ASN A 246 -35.25 -13.76 -17.96
CA ASN A 246 -35.61 -12.38 -17.63
C ASN A 246 -34.47 -11.42 -17.99
N THR A 247 -34.42 -10.99 -19.25
CA THR A 247 -33.31 -10.19 -19.80
C THR A 247 -33.48 -8.67 -19.65
N LYS A 248 -34.67 -8.18 -19.28
CA LYS A 248 -35.01 -6.75 -19.42
C LYS A 248 -34.45 -5.82 -18.32
N CYS A 249 -34.18 -6.30 -17.11
CA CYS A 249 -33.84 -5.42 -15.97
C CYS A 249 -32.37 -5.37 -15.54
N SER A 250 -31.52 -6.27 -16.04
CA SER A 250 -30.11 -6.38 -15.60
C SER A 250 -29.11 -5.74 -16.58
N GLY A 251 -29.44 -5.67 -17.88
CA GLY A 251 -28.52 -5.20 -18.92
C GLY A 251 -28.04 -3.76 -18.71
N SER A 252 -28.98 -2.82 -18.54
CA SER A 252 -28.69 -1.38 -18.55
C SER A 252 -27.81 -0.90 -17.38
N THR A 253 -27.94 -1.49 -16.19
CA THR A 253 -27.10 -1.11 -15.02
C THR A 253 -25.64 -1.53 -15.22
N TRP A 254 -25.41 -2.74 -15.72
CA TRP A 254 -24.07 -3.28 -15.93
C TRP A 254 -23.41 -2.78 -17.22
N GLU A 255 -24.19 -2.26 -18.17
CA GLU A 255 -23.67 -1.57 -19.37
C GLU A 255 -22.90 -0.29 -19.01
N GLN A 256 -23.41 0.52 -18.06
CA GLN A 256 -22.72 1.72 -17.57
C GLN A 256 -21.37 1.37 -16.91
N TRP A 257 -21.36 0.33 -16.07
CA TRP A 257 -20.13 -0.18 -15.46
C TRP A 257 -19.12 -0.67 -16.49
N ARG A 258 -19.54 -1.46 -17.48
CA ARG A 258 -18.65 -1.98 -18.53
C ARG A 258 -18.09 -0.86 -19.41
N ALA A 259 -18.88 0.17 -19.71
CA ALA A 259 -18.43 1.33 -20.46
C ALA A 259 -17.29 2.07 -19.72
N TRP A 260 -17.47 2.32 -18.42
CA TRP A 260 -16.43 2.91 -17.56
C TRP A 260 -15.17 2.02 -17.48
N ARG A 261 -15.36 0.72 -17.27
CA ARG A 261 -14.24 -0.26 -17.18
C ARG A 261 -13.45 -0.29 -18.49
N ASN A 262 -14.11 -0.34 -19.65
CA ASN A 262 -13.44 -0.36 -20.95
C ASN A 262 -12.69 0.95 -21.25
N ALA A 263 -13.17 2.10 -20.76
CA ALA A 263 -12.47 3.37 -20.87
C ALA A 263 -11.18 3.41 -20.03
N ASN A 264 -11.20 2.80 -18.84
CA ASN A 264 -10.07 2.84 -17.90
C ASN A 264 -9.06 1.70 -18.07
N GLU A 265 -9.42 0.62 -18.77
CA GLU A 265 -8.49 -0.48 -19.07
C GLU A 265 -7.40 -0.16 -20.09
N GLN A 266 -7.52 0.93 -20.84
CA GLN A 266 -6.43 1.39 -21.73
C GLN A 266 -5.20 1.91 -20.95
N HIS A 267 -5.27 2.00 -19.62
CA HIS A 267 -4.19 2.50 -18.74
C HIS A 267 -3.73 1.54 -17.64
N VAL A 268 -4.29 0.33 -17.56
CA VAL A 268 -3.83 -0.70 -16.61
C VAL A 268 -3.06 -1.78 -17.39
N PRO A 269 -1.72 -1.89 -17.24
CA PRO A 269 -0.99 -2.98 -17.85
C PRO A 269 -1.44 -4.28 -17.19
N THR A 270 -2.08 -5.13 -17.98
CA THR A 270 -2.41 -6.51 -17.66
C THR A 270 -1.14 -7.26 -17.28
N ASN A 271 -0.88 -7.37 -15.97
CA ASN A 271 0.05 -8.37 -15.47
C ASN A 271 -0.60 -9.74 -15.66
N ASN A 272 -0.08 -10.44 -16.66
CA ASN A 272 -0.35 -11.82 -17.02
C ASN A 272 -0.49 -12.74 -15.81
N LEU A 273 -1.62 -13.46 -15.72
CA LEU A 273 -1.72 -14.76 -15.06
C LEU A 273 -2.86 -15.54 -15.72
N THR A 274 -2.51 -16.40 -16.68
CA THR A 274 -3.12 -17.71 -16.99
C THR A 274 -2.58 -18.26 -18.32
N LYS A 275 -1.37 -18.80 -18.31
CA LYS A 275 -0.98 -19.94 -19.16
C LYS A 275 0.01 -20.81 -18.38
N HIS A 276 -0.53 -21.63 -17.49
CA HIS A 276 0.03 -22.95 -17.23
C HIS A 276 -1.13 -23.92 -17.35
N ASN A 277 -1.18 -24.59 -18.49
CA ASN A 277 -1.89 -25.85 -18.75
C ASN A 277 -1.46 -26.30 -20.15
N SER A 278 -0.35 -27.03 -20.19
CA SER A 278 0.03 -28.12 -21.12
C SER A 278 1.49 -28.44 -20.84
#